data_AF-A0A2N2NS59-F1
#
_entry.id   AF-A0A2N2NS59-F1
#
_cell.length_a   1.000
_cell.length_b   1.000
_cell.length_c   1.000
_cell.angle_alpha   90.00
_cell.angle_beta   90.00
_cell.angle_gamma   90.00
#
_symmetry.space_group_name_H-M   'P 1'
#
loop_
_entity.id
_entity.type
_entity.pdbx_description
1 polymer ?
#
loop_
_entity_poly.entity_id
_entity_poly.type
_entity_poly.pdbx_seq_one_letter_code
_entity_poly.pdbx_strand_id
1 'polypeptide(L)'
;MHKHLLIIFSILCAILGISVFYVAGSVSANPDLQVYYFTPTAQPDGRIIYIVKENDTCISISLIHNISEDQLRLLNDLGGDGCLFLRVGRELVLGTVEPDTGPPPELTATPILPSPTPFNGTADLCVLLFEDINGNTLIDDDTIELPLEGGAVSVNDRIGKVSISEKTNNLEEICFEGLDEGEYTVSVAVPSGYNPTMRNSATLKLSAGEIVRIDFGAQLSSAGEAEAEDNPEARRSPFLGIMGGLILVVGLGFGLYAIRIQRR
;
A
#
# COMPACT_ATOMS: atom_id res chain seq x y z
N MET A 1 49.08 19.46 -35.69
CA MET A 1 47.75 19.36 -36.36
C MET A 1 46.81 18.38 -35.68
N HIS A 2 47.23 17.18 -35.30
CA HIS A 2 46.35 16.14 -34.70
C HIS A 2 45.67 16.54 -33.37
N LYS A 3 46.39 17.26 -32.48
CA LYS A 3 45.83 17.70 -31.18
C LYS A 3 44.72 18.74 -31.32
N HIS A 4 44.84 19.67 -32.28
CA HIS A 4 43.79 20.67 -32.53
C HIS A 4 42.55 20.06 -33.18
N LEU A 5 42.73 19.04 -34.03
CA LEU A 5 41.62 18.31 -34.66
C LEU A 5 40.77 17.55 -33.62
N LEU A 6 41.41 16.91 -32.62
CA LEU A 6 40.72 16.20 -31.54
C LEU A 6 39.92 17.13 -30.63
N ILE A 7 40.46 18.32 -30.35
CA ILE A 7 39.77 19.32 -29.51
C ILE A 7 38.53 19.86 -30.24
N ILE A 8 38.63 20.15 -31.54
CA ILE A 8 37.50 20.63 -32.35
C ILE A 8 36.41 19.55 -32.43
N PHE A 9 36.79 18.29 -32.59
CA PHE A 9 35.84 17.18 -32.63
C PHE A 9 35.10 16.99 -31.29
N SER A 10 35.82 17.09 -30.16
CA SER A 10 35.23 17.01 -28.82
C SER A 10 34.23 18.14 -28.55
N ILE A 11 34.55 19.37 -28.98
CA ILE A 11 33.65 20.52 -28.85
C ILE A 11 32.40 20.33 -29.72
N LEU A 12 32.56 19.82 -30.95
CA LEU A 12 31.43 19.53 -31.84
C LEU A 12 30.48 18.46 -31.24
N CYS A 13 31.03 17.39 -30.66
CA CYS A 13 30.24 16.36 -29.99
C CYS A 13 29.52 16.90 -28.74
N ALA A 14 30.14 17.80 -27.97
CA ALA A 14 29.50 18.43 -26.82
C ALA A 14 28.33 19.33 -27.23
N ILE A 15 28.50 20.13 -28.29
CA ILE A 15 27.43 20.99 -28.83
C ILE A 15 26.28 20.13 -29.38
N LEU A 16 26.59 19.04 -30.07
CA LEU A 16 25.59 18.10 -30.57
C LEU A 16 24.83 17.43 -29.40
N GLY A 17 25.53 17.00 -28.34
CA GLY A 17 24.92 16.40 -27.15
C GLY A 17 23.98 17.35 -26.40
N ILE A 18 24.35 18.62 -26.28
CA ILE A 18 23.49 19.65 -25.67
C ILE A 18 22.24 19.91 -26.53
N SER A 19 22.38 19.88 -27.85
CA SER A 19 21.24 20.08 -28.77
C SER A 19 20.19 18.96 -28.68
N VAL A 20 20.60 17.72 -28.40
CA VAL A 20 19.69 16.57 -28.25
C VAL A 20 18.89 16.66 -26.94
N PHE A 21 19.49 17.21 -25.87
CA PHE A 21 18.78 17.43 -24.60
C PHE A 21 17.69 18.50 -24.67
N TYR A 22 17.80 19.49 -25.57
CA TYR A 22 16.78 20.54 -25.74
C TYR A 22 15.52 20.08 -26.49
N VAL A 23 15.57 18.99 -27.25
CA VAL A 23 14.42 18.50 -28.05
C VAL A 23 13.57 17.49 -27.25
N ALA A 24 14.06 16.98 -26.11
CA ALA A 24 13.32 16.09 -25.22
C ALA A 24 12.37 16.85 -24.26
N GLY A 25 11.65 17.85 -24.78
CA GLY A 25 10.58 18.50 -24.03
C GLY A 25 9.46 17.51 -23.72
N SER A 26 8.86 17.63 -22.55
CA SER A 26 7.70 16.81 -22.14
C SER A 26 6.52 17.05 -23.08
N VAL A 27 6.10 16.00 -23.79
CA VAL A 27 4.83 15.97 -24.52
C VAL A 27 3.71 16.00 -23.48
N SER A 28 3.08 17.15 -23.30
CA SER A 28 1.81 17.25 -22.59
C SER A 28 0.73 16.79 -23.57
N ALA A 29 0.27 15.55 -23.41
CA ALA A 29 -0.97 15.12 -24.03
C ALA A 29 -2.11 15.90 -23.36
N ASN A 30 -2.58 16.96 -24.02
CA ASN A 30 -3.83 17.61 -23.62
C ASN A 30 -4.95 16.61 -23.93
N PRO A 31 -5.70 16.09 -22.94
CA PRO A 31 -6.85 15.27 -23.25
C PRO A 31 -7.81 16.13 -24.07
N ASP A 32 -8.24 15.63 -25.23
CA ASP A 32 -9.28 16.27 -26.02
C ASP A 32 -10.45 16.57 -25.10
N LEU A 33 -10.89 17.84 -25.08
CA LEU A 33 -12.10 18.23 -24.37
C LEU A 33 -13.23 17.38 -24.92
N GLN A 34 -13.74 16.45 -24.10
CA GLN A 34 -14.94 15.70 -24.44
C GLN A 34 -16.10 16.69 -24.51
N VAL A 35 -16.47 17.08 -25.73
CA VAL A 35 -17.63 17.92 -25.97
C VAL A 35 -18.85 17.09 -25.62
N TYR A 36 -19.47 17.40 -24.49
CA TYR A 36 -20.80 16.89 -24.15
C TYR A 36 -21.82 17.49 -25.12
N TYR A 37 -22.16 16.75 -26.19
CA TYR A 37 -23.30 17.09 -27.02
C TYR A 37 -24.48 16.18 -26.64
N PHE A 38 -25.60 16.81 -26.32
CA PHE A 38 -26.85 16.10 -26.07
C PHE A 38 -27.47 15.76 -27.43
N THR A 39 -27.51 14.48 -27.78
CA THR A 39 -28.29 14.00 -28.92
C THR A 39 -29.77 13.97 -28.52
N PRO A 40 -30.67 14.61 -29.27
CA PRO A 40 -32.08 14.55 -28.95
C PRO A 40 -32.62 13.11 -29.03
N THR A 41 -33.25 12.65 -27.96
CA THR A 41 -33.95 11.36 -27.92
C THR A 41 -35.33 11.52 -28.56
N ALA A 42 -35.81 10.49 -29.26
CA ALA A 42 -37.15 10.48 -29.82
C ALA A 42 -38.22 10.56 -28.72
N GLN A 43 -39.25 11.36 -28.94
CA GLN A 43 -40.45 11.43 -28.11
C GLN A 43 -41.32 10.16 -28.26
N PRO A 44 -42.29 9.93 -27.36
CA PRO A 44 -43.18 8.76 -27.44
C PRO A 44 -43.98 8.64 -28.75
N ASP A 45 -44.18 9.76 -29.45
CA ASP A 45 -44.80 9.80 -30.77
C ASP A 45 -43.82 9.64 -31.93
N GLY A 46 -42.57 9.27 -31.63
CA GLY A 46 -41.51 8.98 -32.59
C GLY A 46 -40.77 10.21 -33.11
N ARG A 47 -41.16 11.44 -32.76
CA ARG A 47 -40.46 12.64 -33.25
C ARG A 47 -39.17 12.91 -32.48
N ILE A 48 -38.07 13.10 -33.20
CA ILE A 48 -36.80 13.59 -32.64
C ILE A 48 -36.83 15.11 -32.67
N ILE A 49 -36.94 15.75 -31.51
CA ILE A 49 -37.10 17.21 -31.41
C ILE A 49 -35.83 17.88 -30.88
N TYR A 50 -35.35 18.88 -31.62
CA TYR A 50 -34.31 19.80 -31.20
C TYR A 50 -34.89 21.12 -30.71
N ILE A 51 -34.37 21.65 -29.62
CA ILE A 51 -34.75 22.97 -29.11
C ILE A 51 -33.63 23.96 -29.49
N VAL A 52 -33.98 24.95 -30.31
CA VAL A 52 -33.06 25.99 -30.79
C VAL A 52 -32.41 26.72 -29.62
N LYS A 53 -31.08 26.81 -29.64
CA LYS A 53 -30.24 27.52 -28.67
C LYS A 53 -29.81 28.87 -29.22
N GLU A 54 -29.17 29.67 -28.36
CA GLU A 54 -28.61 30.96 -28.75
C GLU A 54 -27.56 30.78 -29.86
N ASN A 55 -27.62 31.63 -30.89
CA ASN A 55 -26.76 31.62 -32.08
C ASN A 55 -26.88 30.40 -33.01
N ASP A 56 -27.92 29.58 -32.85
CA ASP A 56 -28.19 28.51 -33.81
C ASP A 56 -28.68 29.04 -35.16
N THR A 57 -28.25 28.36 -36.21
CA THR A 57 -28.70 28.55 -37.59
C THR A 57 -29.13 27.19 -38.14
N CYS A 58 -29.91 27.18 -39.22
CA CYS A 58 -30.23 25.93 -39.91
C CYS A 58 -28.97 25.15 -40.31
N ILE A 59 -27.89 25.84 -40.70
CA ILE A 59 -26.61 25.22 -41.07
C ILE A 59 -25.91 24.60 -39.85
N SER A 60 -25.86 25.29 -38.70
CA SER A 60 -25.19 24.73 -37.52
C SER A 60 -25.92 23.49 -37.01
N ILE A 61 -27.26 23.55 -36.95
CA ILE A 61 -28.11 22.44 -36.51
C ILE A 61 -27.98 21.25 -37.49
N SER A 62 -28.03 21.51 -38.80
CA SER A 62 -27.96 20.47 -39.82
C SER A 62 -26.66 19.66 -39.75
N LEU A 63 -25.53 20.36 -39.59
CA LEU A 63 -24.20 19.75 -39.49
C LEU A 63 -24.02 18.97 -38.17
N ILE A 64 -24.44 19.54 -37.05
CA ILE A 64 -24.28 18.89 -35.72
C ILE A 64 -25.12 17.61 -35.63
N HIS A 65 -26.32 17.62 -36.22
CA HIS A 65 -27.25 16.49 -36.14
C HIS A 65 -27.23 15.58 -37.37
N ASN A 66 -26.30 15.80 -38.30
CA ASN A 66 -26.13 15.00 -39.51
C ASN A 66 -27.45 14.84 -40.31
N ILE A 67 -28.19 15.94 -40.44
CA ILE A 67 -29.42 16.04 -41.25
C ILE A 67 -29.16 17.08 -42.35
N SER A 68 -29.69 16.88 -43.57
CA SER A 68 -29.58 17.93 -44.59
C SER A 68 -30.39 19.17 -44.21
N GLU A 69 -29.91 20.36 -44.56
CA GLU A 69 -30.65 21.60 -44.31
C GLU A 69 -32.01 21.60 -45.01
N ASP A 70 -32.10 21.09 -46.24
CA ASP A 70 -33.37 20.98 -46.96
C ASP A 70 -34.36 20.07 -46.23
N GLN A 71 -33.90 18.94 -45.69
CA GLN A 71 -34.74 18.05 -44.89
C GLN A 71 -35.17 18.72 -43.58
N LEU A 72 -34.26 19.40 -42.88
CA LEU A 72 -34.60 20.17 -41.68
C LEU A 72 -35.68 21.21 -41.99
N ARG A 73 -35.60 21.87 -43.14
CA ARG A 73 -36.59 22.87 -43.56
C ARG A 73 -37.93 22.24 -43.91
N LEU A 74 -37.93 21.13 -44.65
CA LEU A 74 -39.14 20.39 -45.03
C LEU A 74 -39.88 19.83 -43.81
N LEU A 75 -39.15 19.32 -42.81
CA LEU A 75 -39.75 18.79 -41.58
C LEU A 75 -40.40 19.86 -40.69
N ASN A 76 -40.06 21.13 -40.88
CA ASN A 76 -40.42 22.24 -39.98
C ASN A 76 -41.12 23.41 -40.69
N ASP A 77 -41.55 23.19 -41.94
CA ASP A 77 -42.20 24.18 -42.80
C ASP A 77 -41.39 25.50 -42.92
N LEU A 78 -40.05 25.41 -42.96
CA LEU A 78 -39.14 26.56 -43.05
C LEU A 78 -38.89 26.98 -44.51
N GLY A 79 -39.94 27.46 -45.18
CA GLY A 79 -39.86 28.01 -46.53
C GLY A 79 -39.11 29.35 -46.59
N GLY A 80 -38.55 29.68 -47.76
CA GLY A 80 -37.92 30.99 -48.02
C GLY A 80 -36.80 31.32 -47.03
N ASP A 81 -36.93 32.47 -46.37
CA ASP A 81 -36.04 33.03 -45.35
C ASP A 81 -36.32 32.53 -43.92
N GLY A 82 -37.16 31.50 -43.75
CA GLY A 82 -37.55 30.97 -42.43
C GLY A 82 -36.39 30.57 -41.51
N CYS A 83 -35.23 30.22 -42.07
CA CYS A 83 -34.01 29.93 -41.31
C CYS A 83 -33.35 31.15 -40.65
N LEU A 84 -33.63 32.37 -41.13
CA LEU A 84 -33.13 33.62 -40.52
C LEU A 84 -33.91 34.01 -39.26
N PHE A 85 -35.08 33.43 -39.05
CA PHE A 85 -36.00 33.77 -37.96
C PHE A 85 -36.12 32.65 -36.91
N LEU A 86 -35.13 31.76 -36.82
CA LEU A 86 -35.04 30.81 -35.72
C LEU A 86 -34.90 31.57 -34.39
N ARG A 87 -35.82 31.31 -33.46
CA ARG A 87 -35.80 31.89 -32.12
C ARG A 87 -35.37 30.82 -31.13
N VAL A 88 -34.59 31.23 -30.14
CA VAL A 88 -34.22 30.37 -29.00
C VAL A 88 -35.49 29.80 -28.36
N GLY A 89 -35.48 28.50 -28.06
CA GLY A 89 -36.62 27.78 -27.51
C GLY A 89 -37.60 27.23 -28.56
N ARG A 90 -37.44 27.55 -29.85
CA ARG A 90 -38.25 26.93 -30.92
C ARG A 90 -37.90 25.45 -31.03
N GLU A 91 -38.93 24.61 -31.08
CA GLU A 91 -38.80 23.19 -31.37
C GLU A 91 -38.69 22.96 -32.88
N LEU A 92 -37.71 22.14 -33.28
CA LEU A 92 -37.50 21.68 -34.64
C LEU A 92 -37.47 20.15 -34.66
N VAL A 93 -38.24 19.56 -35.56
CA VAL A 93 -38.21 18.12 -35.83
C VAL A 93 -36.98 17.80 -36.68
N LEU A 94 -36.10 16.95 -36.16
CA LEU A 94 -34.93 16.43 -36.87
C LEU A 94 -35.23 15.12 -37.62
N GLY A 95 -36.30 14.43 -37.23
CA GLY A 95 -36.71 13.18 -37.87
C GLY A 95 -37.81 12.49 -37.11
N THR A 96 -38.27 11.38 -37.66
CA THR A 96 -39.27 10.50 -37.05
C THR A 96 -38.76 9.07 -37.06
N VAL A 97 -38.79 8.41 -35.92
CA VAL A 97 -38.63 6.96 -35.80
C VAL A 97 -40.01 6.33 -35.67
N GLU A 98 -40.14 5.07 -36.08
CA GLU A 98 -41.39 4.34 -35.83
C GLU A 98 -41.68 4.34 -34.31
N PRO A 99 -42.92 4.66 -33.89
CA PRO A 99 -43.27 4.68 -32.48
C PRO A 99 -43.03 3.28 -31.90
N ASP A 100 -42.21 3.21 -30.85
CA ASP A 100 -41.95 1.97 -30.15
C ASP A 100 -43.27 1.47 -29.55
N THR A 101 -43.80 0.39 -30.12
CA THR A 101 -44.98 -0.32 -29.60
C THR A 101 -44.61 -1.36 -28.54
N GLY A 102 -43.33 -1.41 -28.15
CA GLY A 102 -42.88 -2.19 -27.02
C GLY A 102 -43.61 -1.77 -25.75
N PRO A 103 -43.75 -2.70 -24.78
CA PRO A 103 -44.17 -2.31 -23.44
C PRO A 103 -43.28 -1.15 -22.99
N PRO A 104 -43.84 -0.11 -22.31
CA PRO A 104 -43.03 0.97 -21.76
C PRO A 104 -41.80 0.36 -21.08
N PRO A 105 -40.57 0.88 -21.27
CA PRO A 105 -39.43 0.38 -20.52
C PRO A 105 -39.86 0.40 -19.07
N GLU A 106 -39.95 -0.79 -18.47
CA GLU A 106 -40.39 -0.94 -17.11
C GLU A 106 -39.50 -0.01 -16.31
N LEU A 107 -40.09 1.03 -15.71
CA LEU A 107 -39.40 1.93 -14.82
C LEU A 107 -38.99 1.09 -13.63
N THR A 108 -37.89 0.35 -13.79
CA THR A 108 -37.18 -0.29 -12.70
C THR A 108 -36.77 0.89 -11.84
N ALA A 109 -37.47 1.06 -10.72
CA ALA A 109 -37.18 2.13 -9.79
C ALA A 109 -35.68 2.08 -9.52
N THR A 110 -34.96 3.11 -9.99
CA THR A 110 -33.56 3.26 -9.61
C THR A 110 -33.59 3.35 -8.09
N PRO A 111 -32.89 2.47 -7.36
CA PRO A 111 -32.87 2.55 -5.91
C PRO A 111 -32.41 3.96 -5.53
N ILE A 112 -33.32 4.74 -4.95
CA ILE A 112 -33.05 6.09 -4.43
C ILE A 112 -32.17 6.04 -3.18
N LEU A 113 -31.99 4.85 -2.61
CA LEU A 113 -31.02 4.61 -1.57
C LEU A 113 -29.68 4.31 -2.25
N PRO A 114 -28.56 4.92 -1.82
CA PRO A 114 -27.25 4.40 -2.23
C PRO A 114 -27.25 2.89 -1.97
N SER A 115 -26.81 2.11 -2.96
CA SER A 115 -26.37 0.76 -2.67
C SER A 115 -25.36 0.90 -1.53
N PRO A 116 -25.48 0.17 -0.40
CA PRO A 116 -24.50 0.28 0.66
C PRO A 116 -23.14 0.00 0.03
N THR A 117 -22.31 1.04 -0.09
CA THR A 117 -20.91 0.84 -0.40
C THR A 117 -20.40 -0.09 0.70
N PRO A 118 -19.83 -1.27 0.37
CA PRO A 118 -19.24 -2.14 1.38
C PRO A 118 -18.38 -1.29 2.29
N PHE A 119 -18.70 -1.28 3.59
CA PHE A 119 -17.89 -0.56 4.54
C PHE A 119 -16.62 -1.38 4.70
N ASN A 120 -15.56 -0.99 3.99
CA ASN A 120 -14.22 -1.49 4.25
C ASN A 120 -13.79 -0.92 5.60
N GLY A 121 -14.20 -1.59 6.68
CA GLY A 121 -13.69 -1.27 7.99
C GLY A 121 -12.32 -1.88 8.19
N THR A 122 -11.58 -1.30 9.13
CA THR A 122 -10.26 -1.77 9.52
C THR A 122 -10.29 -2.45 10.87
N ALA A 123 -9.29 -3.27 11.14
CA ALA A 123 -9.06 -3.97 12.39
C ALA A 123 -7.59 -3.84 12.79
N ASP A 124 -7.30 -4.06 14.07
CA ASP A 124 -5.94 -4.07 14.58
C ASP A 124 -5.55 -5.50 14.95
N LEU A 125 -4.31 -5.88 14.63
CA LEU A 125 -3.78 -7.22 14.90
C LEU A 125 -2.52 -7.09 15.76
N CYS A 126 -2.57 -7.57 16.99
CA CYS A 126 -1.43 -7.61 17.90
C CYS A 126 -0.85 -9.03 17.99
N VAL A 127 0.46 -9.12 17.87
CA VAL A 127 1.20 -10.38 17.87
C VAL A 127 2.28 -10.35 18.94
N LEU A 128 2.28 -11.35 19.81
CA LEU A 128 3.29 -11.51 20.85
C LEU A 128 4.09 -12.79 20.62
N LEU A 129 5.42 -12.68 20.60
CA LEU A 129 6.32 -13.82 20.78
C LEU A 129 6.81 -13.77 22.22
N PHE A 130 6.60 -14.83 23.00
CA PHE A 130 7.00 -14.89 24.40
C PHE A 130 7.92 -16.08 24.69
N GLU A 131 8.68 -15.96 25.77
CA GLU A 131 9.49 -17.05 26.30
C GLU A 131 8.63 -18.00 27.14
N ASP A 132 8.33 -19.17 26.59
CA ASP A 132 7.54 -20.24 27.22
C ASP A 132 8.46 -21.10 28.10
N ILE A 133 8.66 -20.65 29.33
CA ILE A 133 9.63 -21.22 30.28
C ILE A 133 9.21 -22.63 30.68
N ASN A 134 7.90 -22.83 30.91
CA ASN A 134 7.37 -24.09 31.43
C ASN A 134 6.89 -25.05 30.32
N GLY A 135 6.78 -24.58 29.07
CA GLY A 135 6.41 -25.36 27.89
C GLY A 135 4.91 -25.63 27.75
N ASN A 136 4.04 -24.87 28.42
CA ASN A 136 2.59 -25.09 28.44
C ASN A 136 1.83 -24.32 27.34
N THR A 137 2.54 -23.52 26.52
CA THR A 137 1.99 -22.71 25.42
C THR A 137 1.04 -21.58 25.84
N LEU A 138 1.01 -21.22 27.12
CA LEU A 138 0.17 -20.17 27.67
C LEU A 138 1.04 -19.21 28.49
N ILE A 139 0.87 -17.92 28.25
CA ILE A 139 1.56 -16.90 29.05
C ILE A 139 1.10 -17.03 30.50
N ASP A 140 2.04 -17.34 31.37
CA ASP A 140 1.80 -17.49 32.81
C ASP A 140 2.57 -16.45 33.63
N ASP A 141 1.83 -15.72 34.46
CA ASP A 141 2.38 -14.72 35.38
C ASP A 141 3.19 -15.39 36.51
N ASP A 142 2.88 -16.64 36.88
CA ASP A 142 3.57 -17.37 37.95
C ASP A 142 5.02 -17.71 37.57
N THR A 143 5.28 -17.94 36.27
CA THR A 143 6.63 -18.20 35.74
C THR A 143 7.32 -16.96 35.16
N ILE A 144 6.64 -15.80 35.15
CA ILE A 144 7.16 -14.54 34.60
C ILE A 144 7.59 -14.73 33.13
N GLU A 145 6.66 -15.19 32.30
CA GLU A 145 6.90 -15.36 30.86
C GLU A 145 6.80 -14.02 30.14
N LEU A 146 7.91 -13.56 29.56
CA LEU A 146 8.07 -12.21 29.01
C LEU A 146 8.14 -12.22 27.48
N PRO A 147 7.88 -11.06 26.83
CA PRO A 147 8.13 -10.91 25.40
C PRO A 147 9.58 -11.24 25.02
N LEU A 148 9.75 -11.95 23.91
CA LEU A 148 11.04 -12.48 23.47
C LEU A 148 11.56 -11.68 22.27
N GLU A 149 12.70 -11.00 22.47
CA GLU A 149 13.38 -10.20 21.45
C GLU A 149 14.16 -11.05 20.43
N GLY A 150 14.37 -10.50 19.22
CA GLY A 150 15.30 -11.05 18.23
C GLY A 150 14.69 -12.01 17.23
N GLY A 151 13.41 -12.34 17.39
CA GLY A 151 12.58 -12.98 16.38
C GLY A 151 12.05 -11.97 15.36
N ALA A 152 11.16 -12.45 14.48
CA ALA A 152 10.46 -11.62 13.51
C ALA A 152 9.02 -12.09 13.29
N VAL A 153 8.09 -11.17 13.21
CA VAL A 153 6.70 -11.39 12.83
C VAL A 153 6.53 -11.03 11.35
N SER A 154 5.73 -11.81 10.62
CA SER A 154 5.30 -11.50 9.25
C SER A 154 3.79 -11.68 9.12
N VAL A 155 3.13 -10.67 8.57
CA VAL A 155 1.68 -10.63 8.33
C VAL A 155 1.44 -10.45 6.84
N ASN A 156 0.76 -11.42 6.25
CA ASN A 156 0.39 -11.39 4.83
C ASN A 156 -1.11 -11.57 4.68
N ASP A 157 -1.75 -10.83 3.77
CA ASP A 157 -3.14 -11.08 3.42
C ASP A 157 -3.27 -12.15 2.32
N ARG A 158 -4.46 -12.74 2.21
CA ARG A 158 -4.73 -13.79 1.22
C ARG A 158 -4.61 -13.30 -0.23
N ILE A 159 -4.87 -12.02 -0.48
CA ILE A 159 -4.88 -11.42 -1.83
C ILE A 159 -3.52 -10.82 -2.21
N GLY A 160 -2.54 -10.79 -1.30
CA GLY A 160 -1.18 -10.29 -1.53
C GLY A 160 -1.05 -8.77 -1.57
N LYS A 161 -2.03 -8.00 -1.07
CA LYS A 161 -1.95 -6.54 -0.94
C LYS A 161 -1.15 -6.13 0.30
N VAL A 162 -1.18 -6.93 1.36
CA VAL A 162 -0.46 -6.70 2.61
C VAL A 162 0.66 -7.73 2.74
N SER A 163 1.88 -7.24 2.94
CA SER A 163 3.02 -8.06 3.34
C SER A 163 3.95 -7.20 4.18
N ILE A 164 3.82 -7.37 5.50
CA ILE A 164 4.53 -6.56 6.50
C ILE A 164 5.34 -7.50 7.37
N SER A 165 6.53 -7.06 7.79
CA SER A 165 7.34 -7.80 8.75
C SER A 165 8.02 -6.86 9.73
N GLU A 166 8.07 -7.27 10.98
CA GLU A 166 8.63 -6.49 12.09
C GLU A 166 9.40 -7.40 13.05
N LYS A 167 10.41 -6.86 13.73
CA LYS A 167 11.24 -7.63 14.67
C LYS A 167 10.62 -7.63 16.05
N THR A 168 10.66 -8.77 16.73
CA THR A 168 10.16 -8.88 18.11
C THR A 168 11.06 -8.13 19.09
N ASN A 169 10.46 -7.62 20.15
CA ASN A 169 11.12 -6.87 21.22
C ASN A 169 10.88 -7.56 22.58
N ASN A 170 11.49 -7.03 23.66
CA ASN A 170 11.40 -7.58 25.02
C ASN A 170 10.46 -6.77 25.96
N LEU A 171 9.62 -5.90 25.40
CA LEU A 171 8.78 -4.96 26.15
C LEU A 171 7.30 -5.30 26.00
N GLU A 172 6.81 -5.37 24.77
CA GLU A 172 5.38 -5.49 24.46
C GLU A 172 5.11 -6.22 23.14
N GLU A 173 3.84 -6.60 22.95
CA GLU A 173 3.32 -7.15 21.69
C GLU A 173 3.43 -6.13 20.54
N ILE A 174 3.55 -6.62 19.31
CA ILE A 174 3.60 -5.77 18.11
C ILE A 174 2.20 -5.67 17.53
N CYS A 175 1.65 -4.45 17.41
CA CYS A 175 0.33 -4.21 16.84
C CYS A 175 0.42 -3.61 15.43
N PHE A 176 -0.23 -4.28 14.48
CA PHE A 176 -0.48 -3.80 13.12
C PHE A 176 -1.85 -3.16 13.07
N GLU A 177 -1.89 -1.83 13.07
CA GLU A 177 -3.13 -1.06 13.09
C GLU A 177 -3.69 -0.84 11.68
N GLY A 178 -5.01 -0.70 11.58
CA GLY A 178 -5.65 -0.23 10.36
C GLY A 178 -5.63 -1.23 9.20
N LEU A 179 -5.56 -2.53 9.49
CA LEU A 179 -5.63 -3.59 8.48
C LEU A 179 -7.05 -3.72 7.95
N ASP A 180 -7.22 -3.74 6.63
CA ASP A 180 -8.54 -3.98 6.01
C ASP A 180 -9.13 -5.31 6.49
N GLU A 181 -10.45 -5.38 6.66
CA GLU A 181 -11.12 -6.66 6.95
C GLU A 181 -10.80 -7.73 5.89
N GLY A 182 -10.55 -8.96 6.34
CA GLY A 182 -10.08 -10.01 5.43
C GLY A 182 -9.41 -11.20 6.12
N GLU A 183 -8.91 -12.12 5.31
CA GLU A 183 -8.16 -13.29 5.77
C GLU A 183 -6.65 -12.99 5.73
N TYR A 184 -5.99 -13.16 6.86
CA TYR A 184 -4.56 -12.92 7.04
C TYR A 184 -3.86 -14.19 7.53
N THR A 185 -2.63 -14.38 7.08
CA THR A 185 -1.68 -15.35 7.61
C THR A 185 -0.60 -14.62 8.38
N VAL A 186 -0.50 -14.93 9.67
CA VAL A 186 0.54 -14.47 10.58
C VAL A 186 1.56 -15.58 10.74
N SER A 187 2.83 -15.25 10.71
CA SER A 187 3.92 -16.19 10.99
C SER A 187 5.01 -15.53 11.82
N VAL A 188 5.68 -16.33 12.64
CA VAL A 188 6.77 -15.90 13.51
C VAL A 188 8.02 -16.72 13.24
N ALA A 189 9.14 -16.03 13.12
CA ALA A 189 10.48 -16.59 13.16
C ALA A 189 11.02 -16.48 14.59
N VAL A 190 11.30 -17.62 15.20
CA VAL A 190 11.90 -17.72 16.53
C VAL A 190 13.40 -17.37 16.44
N PRO A 191 13.96 -16.62 17.40
CA PRO A 191 15.39 -16.27 17.42
C PRO A 191 16.31 -17.49 17.51
N SER A 192 17.59 -17.29 17.20
CA SER A 192 18.62 -18.32 17.41
C SER A 192 18.71 -18.72 18.88
N GLY A 193 18.98 -20.00 19.14
CA GLY A 193 19.07 -20.52 20.50
C GLY A 193 17.72 -20.88 21.12
N TYR A 194 16.59 -20.64 20.44
CA TYR A 194 15.25 -20.97 20.89
C TYR A 194 14.56 -21.99 19.97
N ASN A 195 13.67 -22.80 20.55
CA ASN A 195 12.81 -23.74 19.83
C ASN A 195 11.34 -23.32 20.00
N PRO A 196 10.52 -23.32 18.93
CA PRO A 196 9.10 -23.04 19.06
C PRO A 196 8.40 -24.12 19.91
N THR A 197 7.57 -23.71 20.86
CA THR A 197 6.74 -24.63 21.67
C THR A 197 5.36 -24.86 21.06
N MET A 198 4.99 -24.04 20.07
CA MET A 198 3.73 -24.13 19.34
C MET A 198 3.90 -23.91 17.83
N ARG A 199 2.79 -23.93 17.08
CA ARG A 199 2.81 -23.59 15.65
C ARG A 199 3.25 -22.15 15.49
N ASN A 200 4.20 -21.90 14.59
CA ASN A 200 4.73 -20.57 14.31
C ASN A 200 3.98 -19.84 13.19
N SER A 201 2.78 -20.31 12.82
CA SER A 201 1.93 -19.66 11.82
C SER A 201 0.47 -19.94 12.09
N ALA A 202 -0.39 -18.94 11.85
CA ALA A 202 -1.83 -19.04 11.95
C ALA A 202 -2.53 -18.25 10.85
N THR A 203 -3.70 -18.71 10.43
CA THR A 203 -4.60 -17.96 9.54
C THR A 203 -5.81 -17.51 10.33
N LEU A 204 -6.13 -16.22 10.22
CA LEU A 204 -7.21 -15.59 10.98
C LEU A 204 -7.99 -14.61 10.10
N LYS A 205 -9.27 -14.46 10.42
CA LYS A 205 -10.17 -13.52 9.75
C LYS A 205 -10.33 -12.28 10.61
N LEU A 206 -9.89 -11.14 10.08
CA LEU A 206 -10.10 -9.83 10.69
C LEU A 206 -11.47 -9.27 10.28
N SER A 207 -12.23 -8.82 11.27
CA SER A 207 -13.51 -8.14 11.07
C SER A 207 -13.38 -6.66 11.44
N ALA A 208 -14.06 -5.78 10.71
CA ALA A 208 -14.07 -4.35 10.97
C ALA A 208 -14.34 -3.99 12.44
N GLY A 209 -13.47 -3.16 13.04
CA GLY A 209 -13.57 -2.66 14.41
C GLY A 209 -13.06 -3.63 15.49
N GLU A 210 -12.52 -4.77 15.11
CA GLU A 210 -11.95 -5.76 16.03
C GLU A 210 -10.48 -5.48 16.34
N ILE A 211 -10.05 -5.82 17.56
CA ILE A 211 -8.64 -5.92 17.94
C ILE A 211 -8.37 -7.40 18.22
N VAL A 212 -7.60 -8.04 17.35
CA VAL A 212 -7.25 -9.46 17.48
C VAL A 212 -5.86 -9.59 18.10
N ARG A 213 -5.73 -10.43 19.12
CA ARG A 213 -4.45 -10.76 19.77
C ARG A 213 -4.10 -12.22 19.50
N ILE A 214 -2.87 -12.48 19.11
CA ILE A 214 -2.36 -13.83 18.88
C ILE A 214 -0.95 -13.99 19.43
N ASP A 215 -0.74 -15.09 20.14
CA ASP A 215 0.51 -15.36 20.85
C ASP A 215 1.26 -16.54 20.25
N PHE A 216 2.58 -16.48 20.32
CA PHE A 216 3.52 -17.50 19.88
C PHE A 216 4.54 -17.76 20.98
N GLY A 217 4.76 -19.02 21.34
CA GLY A 217 5.67 -19.44 22.39
C GLY A 217 6.96 -20.05 21.84
N ALA A 218 8.08 -19.75 22.49
CA ALA A 218 9.36 -20.40 22.25
C ALA A 218 10.13 -20.62 23.55
N GLN A 219 10.88 -21.72 23.62
CA GLN A 219 11.65 -22.11 24.80
C GLN A 219 13.14 -22.14 24.46
N LEU A 220 13.97 -21.73 25.43
CA LEU A 220 15.42 -21.77 25.29
C LEU A 220 15.89 -23.20 24.99
N SER A 221 16.73 -23.33 23.97
CA SER A 221 17.34 -24.60 23.57
C SER A 221 18.65 -24.82 24.31
N SER A 222 19.08 -26.08 24.41
CA SER A 222 20.40 -26.43 24.95
C SER A 222 21.57 -25.76 24.21
N ALA A 223 21.41 -25.47 22.91
CA ALA A 223 22.37 -24.68 22.14
C ALA A 223 22.38 -23.19 22.56
N GLY A 224 21.22 -22.63 22.87
CA GLY A 224 21.09 -21.25 23.36
C GLY A 224 21.66 -21.08 24.77
N GLU A 225 21.51 -22.08 25.63
CA GLU A 225 22.17 -22.10 26.96
C GLU A 225 23.70 -22.02 26.83
N ALA A 226 24.29 -22.72 25.86
CA ALA A 226 25.73 -22.67 25.61
C ALA A 226 26.21 -21.31 25.07
N GLU A 227 25.40 -20.64 24.24
CA GLU A 227 25.70 -19.29 23.74
C GLU A 227 25.59 -18.21 24.84
N ALA A 228 24.64 -18.38 25.77
CA ALA A 228 24.52 -17.49 26.94
C ALA A 228 25.71 -17.61 27.91
N GLU A 229 26.30 -18.80 28.04
CA GLU A 229 27.48 -19.02 28.89
C GLU A 229 28.81 -18.50 28.30
N ASP A 230 28.90 -18.28 26.98
CA ASP A 230 30.12 -17.80 26.32
C ASP A 230 30.26 -16.27 26.32
N ASN A 231 29.27 -15.53 26.86
CA ASN A 231 29.38 -14.08 27.03
C ASN A 231 30.42 -13.73 28.12
N PRO A 232 31.60 -13.18 27.76
CA PRO A 232 32.74 -13.07 28.68
C PRO A 232 32.59 -11.96 29.74
N GLU A 233 31.52 -11.18 29.72
CA GLU A 233 31.30 -10.11 30.70
C GLU A 233 30.89 -10.62 32.09
N ALA A 234 30.26 -11.80 32.19
CA ALA A 234 29.83 -12.37 33.48
C ALA A 234 30.96 -13.10 34.25
N ARG A 235 32.08 -13.44 33.60
CA ARG A 235 33.13 -14.32 34.17
C ARG A 235 34.38 -13.59 34.65
N ARG A 236 34.28 -12.35 35.11
CA ARG A 236 35.34 -11.74 35.95
C ARG A 236 34.99 -11.92 37.42
N SER A 237 35.24 -13.11 37.98
CA SER A 237 35.08 -13.34 39.41
C SER A 237 36.15 -12.55 40.19
N PRO A 238 35.80 -11.48 40.93
CA PRO A 238 36.77 -10.73 41.73
C PRO A 238 37.37 -11.61 42.82
N PHE A 239 36.68 -12.67 43.24
CA PHE A 239 37.15 -13.61 44.25
C PHE A 239 38.42 -14.36 43.82
N LEU A 240 38.49 -14.79 42.56
CA LEU A 240 39.67 -15.50 42.05
C LEU A 240 40.87 -14.54 41.92
N GLY A 241 40.63 -13.27 41.57
CA GLY A 241 41.65 -12.22 41.59
C GLY A 241 42.16 -11.91 43.00
N ILE A 242 41.27 -11.87 44.00
CA ILE A 242 41.63 -11.66 45.41
C ILE A 242 42.42 -12.86 45.96
N MET A 243 41.99 -14.09 45.68
CA MET A 243 42.73 -15.30 46.08
C MET A 243 44.10 -15.38 45.41
N GLY A 244 44.18 -15.09 44.11
CA GLY A 244 45.46 -15.01 43.40
C GLY A 244 46.38 -13.96 44.01
N GLY A 245 45.86 -12.78 44.35
CA GLY A 245 46.60 -11.72 45.03
C GLY A 245 47.14 -12.15 46.40
N LEU A 246 46.32 -12.81 47.22
CA LEU A 246 46.74 -13.31 48.54
C LEU A 246 47.84 -14.37 48.44
N ILE A 247 47.73 -15.29 47.48
CA ILE A 247 48.76 -16.32 47.24
C ILE A 247 50.10 -15.65 46.88
N LEU A 248 50.08 -14.63 46.02
CA LEU A 248 51.28 -13.89 45.64
C LEU A 248 51.91 -13.15 46.83
N VAL A 249 51.11 -12.50 47.67
CA VAL A 249 51.60 -11.79 48.86
C VAL A 249 52.22 -12.76 49.85
N VAL A 250 51.58 -13.90 50.10
CA VAL A 250 52.11 -14.95 50.99
C VAL A 250 53.42 -15.52 50.42
N GLY A 251 53.46 -15.84 49.13
CA GLY A 251 54.67 -16.34 48.46
C GLY A 251 55.83 -15.35 48.52
N LEU A 252 55.57 -14.06 48.29
CA LEU A 252 56.57 -13.01 48.40
C LEU A 252 57.12 -12.89 49.84
N GLY A 253 56.23 -12.94 50.84
CA GLY A 253 56.59 -12.93 52.25
C GLY A 253 57.50 -14.09 52.64
N PHE A 254 57.16 -15.31 52.21
CA PHE A 254 58.01 -16.48 52.42
C PHE A 254 59.37 -16.37 51.73
N GLY A 255 59.41 -15.85 50.50
CA GLY A 255 60.66 -15.64 49.75
C GLY A 255 61.60 -14.66 50.46
N LEU A 256 61.08 -13.51 50.91
CA LEU A 256 61.86 -12.51 51.64
C LEU A 256 62.35 -13.05 53.00
N TYR A 257 61.52 -13.83 53.69
CA TYR A 257 61.88 -14.49 54.95
C TYR A 257 63.03 -15.48 54.78
N ALA A 258 62.97 -16.34 53.76
CA ALA A 258 64.02 -17.31 53.45
C ALA A 258 65.37 -16.62 53.14
N ILE A 259 65.35 -15.54 52.34
CA ILE A 259 66.54 -14.74 52.01
C ILE A 259 67.15 -14.12 53.28
N ARG A 260 66.32 -13.68 54.23
CA ARG A 260 66.80 -13.08 55.48
C ARG A 260 67.44 -14.12 56.41
N ILE A 261 66.95 -15.35 56.43
CA ILE A 261 67.54 -16.46 57.20
C ILE A 261 68.86 -16.92 56.59
N GLN A 262 68.99 -17.01 55.27
CA GLN A 262 70.25 -17.41 54.62
C GLN A 262 71.38 -16.38 54.76
N ARG A 263 71.05 -15.13 55.12
CA ARG A 263 72.03 -14.05 55.33
C ARG A 263 72.46 -13.89 56.80
N ARG A 264 71.96 -14.73 57.71
CA ARG A 264 72.45 -14.87 59.09
C ARG A 264 73.33 -16.11 59.20
#